data_AF-A0A158KXE4-F1
#
_entry.id   AF-A0A158KXE4-F1
#
_cell.length_a   1.000
_cell.length_b   1.000
_cell.length_c   1.000
_cell.angle_alpha   90.00
_cell.angle_beta   90.00
_cell.angle_gamma   90.00
#
_symmetry.space_group_name_H-M   'P 1'
#
loop_
_entity.id
_entity.type
_entity.pdbx_description
1 polymer ?
#
loop_
_entity_poly.entity_id
_entity_poly.type
_entity_poly.pdbx_seq_one_letter_code
_entity_poly.pdbx_strand_id
1 'polypeptide(L)' 'MRIDPVIEQRLRVLAEAAGRKQSFFLQRIIEEGIDAMEEIWLSPDMLTKVRNGDLPELLAGHSTTSDLFDLDANADS' A
#
# COMPACT_ATOMS: atom_id res chain seq x y z
N MET A 1 -8.08 -1.11 9.27
CA MET A 1 -6.83 -0.37 9.60
C MET A 1 -7.19 0.91 10.34
N ARG A 2 -6.48 1.24 11.43
CA ARG A 2 -6.73 2.49 12.18
C ARG A 2 -5.59 3.47 11.90
N ILE A 3 -5.92 4.69 11.49
CA ILE A 3 -4.96 5.75 11.20
C ILE A 3 -4.81 6.62 12.45
N ASP A 4 -3.60 7.13 12.69
CA ASP A 4 -3.35 8.10 13.76
C ASP A 4 -4.27 9.33 13.58
N PRO A 5 -4.96 9.82 14.63
CA PRO A 5 -5.88 10.96 14.52
C PRO A 5 -5.26 12.22 13.93
N VAL A 6 -3.97 12.46 14.16
CA VAL A 6 -3.24 13.61 13.60
C VAL A 6 -3.09 13.46 12.09
N ILE A 7 -2.83 12.25 11.60
CA ILE A 7 -2.76 11.95 10.17
C ILE A 7 -4.15 12.08 9.53
N GLU A 8 -5.20 11.58 10.19
CA GLU A 8 -6.58 11.74 9.72
C GLU A 8 -6.95 13.23 9.57
N GLN A 9 -6.60 14.05 10.56
CA GLN A 9 -6.85 15.48 10.51
C GLN A 9 -6.13 16.16 9.33
N ARG A 10 -4.88 15.77 9.06
CA ARG A 10 -4.12 16.28 7.90
C ARG A 10 -4.76 15.87 6.57
N LEU A 11 -5.21 14.62 6.46
CA LEU A 11 -5.94 14.13 5.28
C LEU A 11 -7.25 14.89 5.08
N ARG A 12 -7.96 15.23 6.17
CA ARG A 12 -9.17 16.07 6.12
C ARG A 12 -8.87 17.45 5.54
N VAL A 13 -7.82 18.11 6.00
CA VAL A 13 -7.44 19.44 5.48
C VAL A 13 -7.14 19.37 3.98
N LEU A 14 -6.42 18.34 3.51
CA LEU A 14 -6.14 18.15 2.08
C LEU A 14 -7.41 17.89 1.27
N ALA A 15 -8.31 17.05 1.79
CA ALA A 15 -9.60 16.74 1.19
C ALA A 15 -10.46 18.00 0.96
N GLU A 16 -10.62 18.81 2.01
CA GLU A 16 -11.39 20.06 1.95
C GLU A 16 -10.76 21.06 0.99
N ALA A 17 -9.44 21.28 1.08
CA ALA A 17 -8.74 22.26 0.24
C ALA A 17 -8.76 21.90 -1.25
N ALA A 18 -8.73 20.61 -1.60
CA ALA A 18 -8.72 20.13 -2.98
C ALA A 18 -10.11 19.78 -3.54
N GLY A 19 -11.17 19.81 -2.72
CA GLY A 19 -12.48 19.31 -3.10
C GLY A 19 -12.44 17.82 -3.53
N ARG A 20 -11.75 16.99 -2.75
CA ARG A 20 -11.57 15.55 -2.99
C ARG A 20 -11.87 14.77 -1.71
N LYS A 21 -12.10 13.46 -1.81
CA LYS A 21 -12.27 12.59 -0.64
C LYS A 21 -10.91 12.30 0.02
N GLN A 22 -10.88 12.09 1.34
CA GLN A 22 -9.65 11.68 2.04
C GLN A 22 -9.02 10.40 1.49
N SER A 23 -9.86 9.45 1.04
CA SER A 23 -9.42 8.18 0.44
C SER A 23 -8.55 8.36 -0.80
N PHE A 24 -8.77 9.45 -1.57
CA PHE A 24 -7.94 9.77 -2.72
C PHE A 24 -6.49 10.03 -2.31
N PHE A 25 -6.27 10.79 -1.24
CA PHE A 25 -4.93 11.10 -0.74
C PHE A 25 -4.27 9.90 -0.07
N LEU A 26 -5.05 9.07 0.63
CA LEU A 26 -4.54 7.82 1.19
C LEU A 26 -4.03 6.89 0.09
N GLN A 27 -4.81 6.71 -0.98
CA GLN A 27 -4.41 5.93 -2.15
C GLN A 27 -3.12 6.48 -2.76
N ARG A 28 -3.05 7.80 -2.99
CA ARG A 28 -1.85 8.45 -3.54
C ARG A 28 -0.62 8.24 -2.67
N ILE A 29 -0.73 8.37 -1.35
CA ILE A 29 0.40 8.13 -0.43
C ILE A 29 0.90 6.67 -0.52
N ILE A 30 -0.01 5.71 -0.71
CA ILE A 30 0.38 4.31 -0.86
C ILE A 30 1.07 4.08 -2.21
N GLU A 31 0.46 4.58 -3.30
CA GLU A 31 0.98 4.43 -4.66
C GLU A 31 2.32 5.15 -4.87
N GLU A 32 2.44 6.38 -4.36
CA GLU A 32 3.65 7.20 -4.50
C GLU A 32 4.70 6.88 -3.41
N GLY A 33 4.28 6.25 -2.30
CA GLY A 33 5.15 5.91 -1.19
C GLY A 33 5.93 4.61 -1.38
N ILE A 34 5.51 3.75 -2.31
CA ILE A 34 6.12 2.42 -2.48
C ILE A 34 7.59 2.52 -2.88
N ASP A 35 7.94 3.37 -3.86
CA ASP A 35 9.31 3.54 -4.35
C ASP A 35 10.27 3.93 -3.22
N ALA A 36 9.84 4.85 -2.35
CA ALA A 36 10.64 5.30 -1.21
C ALA A 36 10.78 4.19 -0.15
N MET A 37 9.73 3.40 0.08
CA MET A 37 9.80 2.27 1.01
C MET A 37 10.72 1.18 0.49
N GLU A 38 10.69 0.89 -0.81
CA GLU A 38 11.58 -0.07 -1.44
C GLU A 38 13.05 0.33 -1.26
N GLU A 39 13.39 1.61 -1.47
CA GLU A 39 14.76 2.11 -1.31
C GLU A 39 15.26 2.07 0.14
N ILE A 40 14.37 2.24 1.13
CA ILE A 40 14.73 2.20 2.55
C ILE A 40 14.94 0.75 3.03
N TRP A 41 14.11 -0.18 2.57
CA TRP A 41 13.99 -1.50 3.18
C TRP A 41 14.57 -2.65 2.34
N LEU A 42 14.80 -2.45 1.04
CA LEU A 42 15.35 -3.49 0.16
C LEU A 42 16.86 -3.32 -0.01
N SER A 43 17.57 -4.45 -0.11
CA SER A 43 18.95 -4.42 -0.60
C SER A 43 18.97 -4.01 -2.08
N PRO A 44 20.10 -3.47 -2.60
CA PRO A 44 20.20 -3.07 -4.01
C PRO A 44 19.83 -4.18 -5.01
N ASP A 45 20.21 -5.42 -4.71
CA ASP A 45 19.88 -6.58 -5.54
C ASP A 45 18.38 -6.90 -5.53
N MET A 46 17.71 -6.78 -4.38
CA MET A 46 16.26 -7.00 -4.26
C MET A 46 15.47 -5.87 -4.91
N LEU A 47 15.88 -4.62 -4.71
CA LEU A 47 15.27 -3.44 -5.33
C LEU A 47 15.27 -3.57 -6.86
N THR A 48 16.41 -3.96 -7.43
CA THR A 48 16.57 -4.15 -8.88
C THR A 48 15.62 -5.23 -9.41
N LYS A 49 15.51 -6.36 -8.69
CA LYS A 49 14.58 -7.45 -9.03
C LYS A 49 13.12 -7.00 -9.00
N VAL A 50 12.69 -6.34 -7.92
CA VAL A 50 11.32 -5.84 -7.77
C VAL A 50 10.97 -4.84 -8.88
N ARG A 51 11.84 -3.87 -9.17
CA ARG A 51 11.63 -2.88 -10.24
C ARG A 51 11.64 -3.46 -11.66
N ASN A 52 12.33 -4.58 -11.85
CA ASN A 52 12.32 -5.33 -13.12
C ASN A 52 11.10 -6.26 -13.26
N GLY A 53 10.24 -6.36 -12.24
CA GLY A 53 9.11 -7.29 -12.22
C GLY A 53 9.49 -8.73 -11.87
N ASP A 54 10.76 -8.98 -11.56
CA ASP A 54 11.27 -10.27 -11.11
C ASP A 54 11.03 -10.40 -9.60
N LEU A 55 9.78 -10.66 -9.23
CA LEU A 55 9.39 -10.84 -7.83
C LEU A 55 10.28 -11.89 -7.14
N PRO A 56 10.96 -11.55 -6.02
CA PRO A 56 11.89 -12.46 -5.36
C PRO A 56 11.23 -13.78 -4.97
N GLU A 57 12.00 -14.87 -4.88
CA GLU A 57 11.55 -16.18 -4.36
C GLU A 57 10.89 -16.11 -2.97
N LEU A 58 11.11 -15.02 -2.23
CA LEU A 58 10.43 -14.71 -0.97
C LEU A 58 8.89 -14.66 -1.13
N LEU A 59 8.39 -14.38 -2.34
CA LEU A 59 6.98 -14.47 -2.71
C LEU A 59 6.59 -15.83 -3.31
N ALA A 60 7.56 -16.67 -3.71
CA ALA A 60 7.29 -18.01 -4.24
C ALA A 60 6.88 -19.01 -3.15
N GLY A 61 7.23 -18.75 -1.88
CA GLY A 61 6.82 -19.56 -0.72
C GLY A 61 5.58 -19.05 0.03
N HIS A 62 5.03 -17.89 -0.35
CA HIS A 62 3.88 -17.28 0.30
C HIS A 62 2.85 -17.07 -0.79
N SER A 63 1.82 -17.94 -0.86
CA SER A 63 0.73 -17.75 -1.79
C SER A 63 0.19 -16.33 -1.65
N THR A 64 0.44 -15.56 -2.70
CA THR A 64 0.03 -14.19 -2.99
C THR A 64 -1.12 -13.70 -2.11
N THR A 65 -0.84 -12.72 -1.23
CA THR A 65 -1.81 -11.75 -0.70
C THR A 65 -3.15 -12.29 -0.16
N SER A 66 -3.18 -13.52 0.39
CA SER A 66 -4.44 -14.20 0.77
C SER A 66 -5.23 -13.53 1.90
N ASP A 67 -4.71 -12.51 2.59
CA ASP A 67 -5.33 -12.02 3.82
C ASP A 67 -5.74 -10.53 3.81
N LEU A 68 -5.40 -9.77 2.77
CA LEU A 68 -5.71 -8.32 2.72
C LEU A 68 -6.85 -7.96 1.78
N PHE A 69 -7.09 -8.76 0.74
CA PHE A 69 -8.09 -8.49 -0.31
C PHE A 69 -9.15 -9.59 -0.51
N ASP A 70 -9.04 -10.73 0.19
CA ASP A 70 -9.98 -11.87 0.06
C ASP A 70 -11.12 -11.88 1.10
N LEU A 71 -11.38 -10.75 1.75
CA LEU A 71 -12.52 -10.59 2.67
C LEU A 71 -13.82 -10.31 1.90
N ASP A 72 -14.27 -11.21 1.01
CA ASP A 72 -15.65 -11.17 0.47
C ASP A 72 -16.10 -12.46 -0.29
N ALA A 73 -15.49 -13.63 -0.04
CA ALA A 73 -15.84 -14.87 -0.76
C ALA A 73 -16.53 -15.97 0.06
N ASN A 74 -16.99 -15.71 1.29
CA ASN A 74 -17.60 -16.78 2.10
C ASN A 74 -18.71 -16.32 3.07
N ALA A 75 -19.60 -15.46 2.59
CA ALA A 75 -20.81 -15.06 3.33
C ALA A 75 -22.08 -15.27 2.49
N ASP A 76 -22.26 -16.47 1.90
CA ASP A 76 -23.60 -17.03 1.67
C ASP A 76 -23.51 -18.54 1.35
N SER A 77 -23.87 -19.38 2.31
CA SER A 77 -24.32 -20.78 2.14
C SER A 77 -25.01 -21.26 3.40
#